data_AF-A0A2N3PMI7-F1
#
_entry.id   AF-A0A2N3PMI7-F1
#
_cell.length_a   1.000
_cell.length_b   1.000
_cell.length_c   1.000
_cell.angle_alpha   90.00
_cell.angle_beta   90.00
_cell.angle_gamma   90.00
#
_symmetry.space_group_name_H-M   'P 1'
#
loop_
_entity.id
_entity.type
_entity.pdbx_description
1 polymer ?
#
loop_
_entity_poly.entity_id
_entity_poly.type
_entity_poly.pdbx_seq_one_letter_code
_entity_poly.pdbx_strand_id
1 'polypeptide(L)'
;MSEPTPTSFQYRLQQIPVGIVTLDAKRHVVAASPLAAALLSKTRADWLGVDILELHPAAVRAKVQWLLDSAEASPQQPAGMVLNLPDGTLVSRVSVIQGKDGHGFCLLFYAIEEPALAAAAPTEPSPWLVKLPLSSQGGLALMDVEDVVYLRAEGHYTRAKRRDSEAQCTLALAELAKRLPPERFLRVHRSYLVNLRHVQAVERRDDQWILVMNTKNADRVPVSRKNIDRLRHRLAI
;
A
#
# COMPACT_ATOMS: atom_id res chain seq x y z
N MET A 1 -11.60 19.28 22.22
CA MET A 1 -10.72 18.14 21.85
C MET A 1 -10.18 18.45 20.46
N SER A 2 -8.90 18.80 20.34
CA SER A 2 -8.29 19.09 19.04
C SER A 2 -8.00 17.78 18.31
N GLU A 3 -8.44 17.66 17.05
CA GLU A 3 -8.15 16.47 16.23
C GLU A 3 -6.64 16.38 15.93
N PRO A 4 -6.02 15.18 16.08
CA PRO A 4 -4.59 15.01 15.84
C PRO A 4 -4.28 15.12 14.34
N THR A 5 -3.32 15.98 13.99
CA THR A 5 -2.84 16.17 12.61
C THR A 5 -2.21 14.87 12.07
N PRO A 6 -2.29 14.58 10.75
CA PRO A 6 -1.88 13.30 10.15
C PRO A 6 -0.39 12.92 10.32
N THR A 7 0.46 13.86 10.71
CA THR A 7 1.89 13.69 10.98
C THR A 7 2.23 13.53 12.47
N SER A 8 1.26 13.68 13.36
CA SER A 8 1.48 13.58 14.81
C SER A 8 1.79 12.14 15.24
N PHE A 9 2.58 12.00 16.31
CA PHE A 9 2.87 10.69 16.91
C PHE A 9 1.60 9.98 17.37
N GLN A 10 0.65 10.72 17.93
CA GLN A 10 -0.64 10.21 18.38
C GLN A 10 -1.45 9.65 17.21
N TYR A 11 -1.48 10.36 16.08
CA TYR A 11 -2.13 9.87 14.86
C TYR A 11 -1.46 8.58 14.37
N ARG A 12 -0.13 8.54 14.31
CA ARG A 12 0.59 7.31 13.91
C ARG A 12 0.28 6.15 14.85
N LEU A 13 0.29 6.36 16.16
CA LEU A 13 -0.03 5.34 17.16
C LEU A 13 -1.46 4.78 16.98
N GLN A 14 -2.43 5.63 16.62
CA GLN A 14 -3.81 5.22 16.33
C GLN A 14 -3.92 4.34 15.08
N GLN A 15 -2.99 4.47 14.13
CA GLN A 15 -3.00 3.73 12.87
C GLN A 15 -2.12 2.48 12.90
N ILE A 16 -1.36 2.21 13.98
CA ILE A 16 -0.51 1.02 14.07
C ILE A 16 -1.39 -0.24 14.05
N PRO A 17 -1.17 -1.19 13.13
CA PRO A 17 -1.89 -2.45 13.13
C PRO A 17 -1.63 -3.24 14.41
N VAL A 18 -2.70 -3.71 15.05
CA VAL A 18 -2.64 -4.50 16.29
C VAL A 18 -3.22 -5.89 16.06
N GLY A 19 -2.38 -6.90 16.29
CA GLY A 19 -2.80 -8.29 16.35
C GLY A 19 -3.22 -8.67 17.75
N ILE A 20 -4.31 -9.42 17.89
CA ILE A 20 -4.83 -9.90 19.17
C ILE A 20 -4.97 -11.41 19.09
N VAL A 21 -4.44 -12.14 20.06
CA VAL A 21 -4.66 -13.58 20.25
C VAL A 21 -5.13 -13.79 21.68
N THR A 22 -6.18 -14.57 21.85
CA THR A 22 -6.72 -14.97 23.15
C THR A 22 -6.47 -16.43 23.38
N LEU A 23 -5.89 -16.78 24.52
CA LEU A 23 -5.62 -18.15 24.95
C LEU A 23 -6.41 -18.51 26.21
N ASP A 24 -6.72 -19.80 26.36
CA ASP A 24 -7.22 -20.36 27.62
C ASP A 24 -6.11 -20.52 28.67
N ALA A 25 -6.45 -20.99 29.87
CA ALA A 25 -5.48 -21.29 30.95
C ALA A 25 -4.41 -22.31 30.54
N LYS A 26 -4.73 -23.18 29.57
CA LYS A 26 -3.82 -24.20 29.04
C LYS A 26 -3.01 -23.72 27.84
N ARG A 27 -3.12 -22.43 27.47
CA ARG A 27 -2.41 -21.75 26.37
C ARG A 27 -2.89 -22.16 24.97
N HIS A 28 -4.06 -22.77 24.85
CA HIS A 28 -4.68 -23.06 23.56
C HIS A 28 -5.33 -21.80 22.98
N VAL A 29 -5.23 -21.61 21.67
CA VAL A 29 -5.84 -20.46 20.99
C VAL A 29 -7.36 -20.58 20.96
N VAL A 30 -8.05 -19.62 21.58
CA VAL A 30 -9.52 -19.55 21.65
C VAL A 30 -10.07 -18.57 20.63
N ALA A 31 -9.35 -17.47 20.38
CA ALA A 31 -9.74 -16.44 19.40
C ALA A 31 -8.52 -15.68 18.90
N ALA A 32 -8.65 -15.07 17.72
CA ALA A 32 -7.63 -14.19 17.16
C ALA A 32 -8.29 -13.09 16.29
N SER A 33 -7.69 -11.90 16.26
CA SER A 33 -8.07 -10.87 15.28
C SER A 33 -7.69 -11.32 13.86
N PRO A 34 -8.29 -10.76 12.79
CA PRO A 34 -7.96 -11.14 11.41
C PRO A 34 -6.46 -11.02 11.10
N LEU A 35 -5.80 -9.98 11.62
CA LEU A 35 -4.36 -9.81 11.51
C LEU A 35 -3.62 -10.97 12.18
N ALA A 36 -3.96 -11.30 13.43
CA ALA A 36 -3.32 -12.41 14.12
C ALA A 36 -3.61 -13.79 13.49
N ALA A 37 -4.84 -14.03 13.05
CA ALA A 37 -5.23 -15.24 12.34
C ALA A 37 -4.40 -15.44 11.06
N ALA A 38 -4.13 -14.37 10.30
CA ALA A 38 -3.25 -14.44 9.12
C ALA A 38 -1.81 -14.85 9.47
N LEU A 39 -1.34 -14.53 10.68
CA LEU A 39 0.00 -14.87 11.17
C LEU A 39 0.07 -16.35 11.54
N LEU A 40 -0.89 -16.80 12.33
CA LEU A 40 -1.00 -18.20 12.79
C LEU A 40 -1.21 -19.14 11.59
N SER A 41 -1.99 -18.71 10.60
CA SER A 41 -2.27 -19.48 9.38
C SER A 41 -1.04 -19.76 8.51
N LYS A 42 0.04 -18.99 8.65
CA LYS A 42 1.32 -19.29 7.96
C LYS A 42 1.97 -20.57 8.47
N THR A 43 1.77 -20.89 9.76
CA THR A 43 2.26 -22.14 10.35
C THR A 43 1.24 -23.26 10.18
N ARG A 44 -0.05 -22.97 10.43
CA ARG A 44 -1.12 -23.97 10.44
C ARG A 44 -2.49 -23.34 10.17
N ALA A 45 -3.25 -23.88 9.21
CA ALA A 45 -4.56 -23.35 8.82
C ALA A 45 -5.63 -23.54 9.92
N ASP A 46 -5.59 -24.66 10.65
CA ASP A 46 -6.46 -25.02 11.77
C ASP A 46 -5.78 -24.69 13.11
N TRP A 47 -5.65 -23.41 13.43
CA TRP A 47 -4.95 -22.94 14.63
C TRP A 47 -5.83 -22.88 15.90
N LEU A 48 -7.15 -22.97 15.77
CA LEU A 48 -8.08 -22.94 16.92
C LEU A 48 -7.92 -24.19 17.79
N GLY A 49 -7.82 -24.00 19.11
CA GLY A 49 -7.62 -25.07 20.08
C GLY A 49 -6.20 -25.64 20.14
N VAL A 50 -5.28 -25.12 19.33
CA VAL A 50 -3.88 -25.56 19.31
C VAL A 50 -3.08 -24.77 20.34
N ASP A 51 -2.14 -25.43 21.02
CA ASP A 51 -1.20 -24.76 21.93
C ASP A 51 -0.37 -23.72 21.15
N ILE A 52 -0.30 -22.51 21.67
CA ILE A 52 0.42 -21.41 21.03
C ILE A 52 1.89 -21.75 20.73
N LEU A 53 2.56 -22.59 21.53
CA LEU A 53 3.94 -22.99 21.30
C LEU A 53 4.10 -23.87 20.05
N GLU A 54 3.10 -24.68 19.73
CA GLU A 54 3.11 -25.50 18.52
C GLU A 54 3.01 -24.66 17.25
N LEU A 55 2.31 -23.51 17.34
CA LEU A 55 2.16 -22.54 16.25
C LEU A 55 3.42 -21.69 16.01
N HIS A 56 4.45 -21.84 16.85
CA HIS A 56 5.71 -21.11 16.78
C HIS A 56 6.88 -22.03 16.40
N PRO A 57 7.83 -21.56 15.56
CA PRO A 57 9.07 -22.29 15.27
C PRO A 57 9.89 -22.59 16.53
N ALA A 58 10.60 -23.72 16.53
CA ALA A 58 11.37 -24.17 17.70
C ALA A 58 12.31 -23.10 18.28
N ALA A 59 12.94 -22.29 17.40
CA ALA A 59 13.87 -21.23 17.79
C ALA A 59 13.26 -20.11 18.66
N VAL A 60 11.93 -19.93 18.62
CA VAL A 60 11.24 -18.86 19.36
C VAL A 60 10.33 -19.36 20.49
N ARG A 61 10.08 -20.68 20.59
CA ARG A 61 9.18 -21.28 21.62
C ARG A 61 9.59 -20.90 23.05
N ALA A 62 10.88 -20.97 23.37
CA ALA A 62 11.37 -20.64 24.71
C ALA A 62 11.08 -19.18 25.11
N LYS A 63 11.10 -18.25 24.13
CA LYS A 63 10.78 -16.84 24.36
C LYS A 63 9.29 -16.62 24.58
N VAL A 64 8.44 -17.29 23.81
CA VAL A 64 6.97 -17.25 23.98
C VAL A 64 6.58 -17.84 25.32
N GLN A 65 7.19 -18.97 25.71
CA GLN A 65 7.01 -19.61 27.00
C GLN A 65 7.35 -18.65 28.15
N TRP A 66 8.54 -18.05 28.12
CA TRP A 66 8.96 -17.06 29.11
C TRP A 66 8.00 -15.87 29.20
N LEU A 67 7.47 -15.41 28.08
CA LEU A 67 6.54 -14.28 28.03
C LEU A 67 5.20 -14.59 28.71
N LEU A 68 4.69 -15.81 28.52
CA LEU A 68 3.47 -16.30 29.19
C LEU A 68 3.69 -16.46 30.69
N ASP A 69 4.79 -17.12 31.08
CA ASP A 69 5.12 -17.34 32.49
C ASP A 69 5.34 -16.01 33.24
N SER A 70 5.94 -15.02 32.58
CA SER A 70 6.16 -13.69 33.13
C SER A 70 4.84 -12.93 33.34
N ALA A 71 3.89 -13.07 32.42
CA ALA A 71 2.56 -12.46 32.55
C ALA A 71 1.77 -13.12 33.69
N GLU A 72 1.88 -14.43 33.84
CA GLU A 72 1.24 -15.20 34.92
C GLU A 72 1.81 -14.85 36.30
N ALA A 73 3.14 -14.68 36.39
CA ALA A 73 3.80 -14.30 37.63
C ALA A 73 3.45 -12.87 38.10
N SER A 74 3.08 -11.98 37.17
CA SER A 74 2.73 -10.58 37.46
C SER A 74 1.39 -10.18 36.80
N PRO A 75 0.23 -10.66 37.28
CA PRO A 75 -1.05 -10.50 36.57
C PRO A 75 -1.49 -9.05 36.30
N GLN A 76 -1.00 -8.09 37.08
CA GLN A 76 -1.32 -6.66 36.91
C GLN A 76 -0.38 -5.93 35.94
N GLN A 77 0.72 -6.55 35.50
CA GLN A 77 1.69 -5.93 34.60
C GLN A 77 1.85 -6.76 33.33
N PRO A 78 1.69 -6.16 32.13
CA PRO A 78 1.85 -6.91 30.91
C PRO A 78 3.33 -7.27 30.68
N ALA A 79 3.61 -8.55 30.50
CA ALA A 79 4.91 -9.00 30.04
C ALA A 79 5.11 -8.53 28.59
N GLY A 80 6.30 -8.02 28.26
CA GLY A 80 6.59 -7.46 26.94
C GLY A 80 7.84 -8.04 26.33
N MET A 81 7.84 -8.20 25.01
CA MET A 81 9.02 -8.62 24.25
C MET A 81 9.07 -7.86 22.93
N VAL A 82 10.28 -7.44 22.55
CA VAL A 82 10.57 -6.88 21.22
C VAL A 82 11.27 -7.95 20.39
N LEU A 83 10.73 -8.22 19.20
CA LEU A 83 11.26 -9.14 18.21
C LEU A 83 11.68 -8.34 16.98
N ASN A 84 12.97 -8.34 16.68
CA ASN A 84 13.49 -7.80 15.43
C ASN A 84 13.39 -8.90 14.37
N LEU A 85 12.52 -8.69 13.39
CA LEU A 85 12.35 -9.52 12.22
C LEU A 85 13.13 -8.87 11.05
N PRO A 86 13.51 -9.62 10.01
CA PRO A 86 14.22 -9.06 8.86
C PRO A 86 13.49 -7.88 8.20
N ASP A 87 12.15 -7.91 8.22
CA ASP A 87 11.29 -6.93 7.56
C ASP A 87 10.67 -5.91 8.54
N GLY A 88 11.09 -5.88 9.81
CA GLY A 88 10.63 -4.88 10.78
C GLY A 88 10.61 -5.33 12.23
N THR A 89 10.00 -4.54 13.11
CA THR A 89 9.95 -4.80 14.56
C THR A 89 8.55 -5.16 15.01
N LEU A 90 8.43 -6.31 15.68
CA LEU A 90 7.20 -6.74 16.35
C LEU A 90 7.37 -6.54 17.86
N VAL A 91 6.47 -5.78 18.47
CA VAL A 91 6.39 -5.62 19.93
C VAL A 91 5.20 -6.40 20.44
N SER A 92 5.47 -7.49 21.14
CA SER A 92 4.44 -8.33 21.76
C SER A 92 4.26 -7.95 23.23
N ARG A 93 3.01 -7.96 23.68
CA ARG A 93 2.57 -7.74 25.05
C ARG A 93 1.60 -8.84 25.43
N VAL A 94 1.73 -9.38 26.64
CA VAL A 94 0.85 -10.44 27.14
C VAL A 94 0.33 -10.04 28.50
N SER A 95 -0.98 -10.19 28.68
CA SER A 95 -1.65 -9.97 29.96
C SER A 95 -2.50 -11.16 30.31
N VAL A 96 -2.59 -11.46 31.61
CA VAL A 96 -3.60 -12.40 32.11
C VAL A 96 -4.96 -11.72 32.00
N ILE A 97 -5.94 -12.46 31.48
CA ILE A 97 -7.34 -12.03 31.43
C ILE A 97 -8.18 -12.96 32.28
N GLN A 98 -9.33 -12.48 32.75
CA GLN A 98 -10.31 -13.25 33.50
C GLN A 98 -11.56 -13.43 32.66
N GLY A 99 -12.02 -14.66 32.53
CA GLY A 99 -13.23 -15.05 31.83
C GLY A 99 -14.13 -15.92 32.70
N LYS A 100 -15.25 -16.37 32.13
CA LYS A 100 -16.20 -17.26 32.83
C LYS A 100 -15.58 -18.60 33.22
N ASP A 101 -14.64 -19.10 32.42
CA ASP A 101 -14.02 -20.42 32.59
C ASP A 101 -12.68 -20.36 33.35
N GLY A 102 -12.41 -19.23 34.03
CA GLY A 102 -11.17 -18.97 34.76
C GLY A 102 -10.28 -17.94 34.07
N HIS A 103 -8.98 -18.03 34.33
CA HIS A 103 -8.01 -17.11 33.73
C HIS A 103 -7.57 -17.60 32.35
N GLY A 104 -7.02 -16.69 31.55
CA GLY A 104 -6.40 -16.98 30.26
C GLY A 104 -5.39 -15.90 29.92
N PHE A 105 -4.98 -15.84 28.66
CA PHE A 105 -3.98 -14.86 28.20
C PHE A 105 -4.51 -14.05 27.03
N CYS A 106 -4.23 -12.76 27.01
CA CYS A 106 -4.41 -11.90 25.86
C CYS A 106 -3.04 -11.43 25.38
N LEU A 107 -2.69 -11.83 24.16
CA LEU A 107 -1.47 -11.42 23.49
C LEU A 107 -1.82 -10.33 22.49
N LEU A 108 -1.24 -9.16 22.69
CA LEU A 108 -1.25 -8.04 21.76
C LEU A 108 0.10 -7.99 21.07
N PHE A 109 0.13 -7.80 19.77
CA PHE A 109 1.37 -7.46 19.10
C PHE A 109 1.20 -6.26 18.17
N TYR A 110 2.17 -5.36 18.25
CA TYR A 110 2.30 -4.18 17.41
C TYR A 110 3.36 -4.45 16.35
N ALA A 111 2.97 -4.27 15.10
CA ALA A 111 3.87 -4.15 13.97
C ALA A 111 4.41 -2.71 13.92
N ILE A 112 5.53 -2.42 14.59
CA ILE A 112 6.07 -1.05 14.70
C ILE A 112 6.74 -0.61 13.39
N GLU A 113 7.26 -1.56 12.62
CA GLU A 113 7.65 -1.44 11.23
C GLU A 113 7.16 -2.73 10.56
N GLU A 114 6.31 -2.62 9.53
CA GLU A 114 5.46 -3.69 8.98
C GLU A 114 6.14 -5.07 8.88
N PRO A 115 5.97 -6.02 9.84
CA PRO A 115 6.16 -7.42 9.52
C PRO A 115 4.96 -7.79 8.65
N ALA A 116 5.23 -7.95 7.35
CA ALA A 116 4.27 -8.25 6.28
C ALA A 116 3.15 -9.20 6.72
N LEU A 117 2.07 -8.60 7.23
CA LEU A 117 0.92 -9.33 7.69
C LEU A 117 -0.34 -8.50 7.62
N ALA A 118 -1.24 -8.97 6.77
CA ALA A 118 -2.57 -8.47 6.50
C ALA A 118 -2.69 -7.00 6.05
N ALA A 119 -2.07 -6.69 4.91
CA ALA A 119 -2.79 -5.99 3.87
C ALA A 119 -2.81 -6.88 2.62
N ALA A 120 -4.01 -7.24 2.16
CA ALA A 120 -4.21 -7.73 0.81
C ALA A 120 -3.92 -6.58 -0.16
N ALA A 121 -2.63 -6.37 -0.44
CA ALA A 121 -2.04 -6.02 -1.73
C ALA A 121 -0.55 -5.76 -1.47
N PRO A 122 0.38 -6.48 -2.13
CA PRO A 122 1.77 -6.11 -2.09
C PRO A 122 1.89 -4.73 -2.74
N THR A 123 2.18 -3.70 -1.95
CA THR A 123 2.92 -2.59 -2.54
C THR A 123 4.38 -2.91 -2.29
N GLU A 124 4.93 -3.82 -3.12
CA GLU A 124 6.31 -3.64 -3.55
C GLU A 124 6.50 -2.13 -3.78
N PRO A 125 7.61 -1.51 -3.33
CA PRO A 125 7.83 -0.09 -3.57
C PRO A 125 7.52 0.16 -5.04
N SER A 126 6.40 0.87 -5.28
CA SER A 126 5.79 0.87 -6.60
C SER A 126 6.89 1.23 -7.59
N PRO A 127 7.17 0.41 -8.61
CA PRO A 127 8.23 0.73 -9.58
C PRO A 127 7.89 2.02 -10.34
N TRP A 128 6.65 2.50 -10.17
CA TRP A 128 6.14 3.72 -10.74
C TRP A 128 6.54 4.95 -9.94
N LEU A 129 6.86 6.01 -10.67
CA LEU A 129 7.08 7.34 -10.14
C LEU A 129 5.85 7.81 -9.35
N VAL A 130 6.12 8.51 -8.25
CA VAL A 130 5.10 9.26 -7.49
C VAL A 130 5.00 10.69 -8.04
N LYS A 131 6.12 11.28 -8.46
CA LYS A 131 6.20 12.62 -9.03
C LYS A 131 7.01 12.67 -10.31
N LEU A 132 6.65 13.60 -11.21
CA LEU A 132 7.42 13.95 -12.40
C LEU A 132 8.36 15.13 -12.09
N PRO A 133 9.64 15.03 -12.44
CA PRO A 133 10.56 16.14 -12.41
C PRO A 133 10.30 17.12 -13.57
N LEU A 134 10.16 18.40 -13.25
CA LEU A 134 9.93 19.48 -14.20
C LEU A 134 11.08 20.48 -14.17
N SER A 135 11.41 21.03 -15.34
CA SER A 135 12.35 22.15 -15.48
C SER A 135 11.74 23.42 -14.91
N SER A 136 12.48 24.12 -14.04
CA SER A 136 12.12 25.42 -13.48
C SER A 136 13.31 26.39 -13.56
N GLN A 137 13.05 27.71 -13.60
CA GLN A 137 14.07 28.75 -13.84
C GLN A 137 15.20 28.81 -12.78
N GLY A 138 15.04 28.13 -11.65
CA GLY A 138 16.06 28.07 -10.58
C GLY A 138 16.28 26.68 -9.99
N GLY A 139 15.82 25.60 -10.64
CA GLY A 139 15.98 24.25 -10.13
C GLY A 139 14.99 23.22 -10.69
N LEU A 140 14.69 22.21 -9.88
CA LEU A 140 13.81 21.10 -10.22
C LEU A 140 12.46 21.25 -9.51
N ALA A 141 11.37 21.43 -10.26
CA ALA A 141 10.03 21.37 -9.70
C ALA A 141 9.49 19.94 -9.77
N LEU A 142 8.54 19.58 -8.90
CA LEU A 142 7.92 18.26 -8.88
C LEU A 142 6.42 18.37 -9.11
N MET A 143 5.86 17.49 -9.93
CA MET A 143 4.42 17.35 -10.19
C MET A 143 3.93 15.99 -9.74
N ASP A 144 2.83 15.92 -9.00
CA ASP A 144 2.21 14.64 -8.68
C ASP A 144 1.71 13.94 -9.95
N VAL A 145 1.96 12.63 -10.05
CA VAL A 145 1.58 11.83 -11.23
C VAL A 145 0.07 11.89 -11.50
N GLU A 146 -0.74 12.01 -10.46
CA GLU A 146 -2.20 12.14 -10.57
C GLU A 146 -2.66 13.42 -11.28
N ASP A 147 -1.87 14.49 -11.19
CA ASP A 147 -2.16 15.77 -11.84
C ASP A 147 -1.85 15.77 -13.33
N VAL A 148 -1.15 14.75 -13.82
CA VAL A 148 -0.78 14.61 -15.23
C VAL A 148 -1.99 14.15 -16.02
N VAL A 149 -2.49 15.01 -16.90
CA VAL A 149 -3.56 14.71 -17.86
C VAL A 149 -3.00 13.92 -19.04
N TYR A 150 -1.93 14.43 -19.66
CA TYR A 150 -1.18 13.71 -20.69
C TYR A 150 0.26 14.21 -20.78
N LEU A 151 1.09 13.42 -21.45
CA LEU A 151 2.50 13.71 -21.74
C LEU A 151 2.72 13.69 -23.25
N ARG A 152 3.35 14.74 -23.78
CA ARG A 152 3.63 14.91 -25.21
C ARG A 152 5.13 15.01 -25.46
N ALA A 153 5.63 14.30 -26.47
CA ALA A 153 7.03 14.43 -26.88
C ALA A 153 7.18 15.68 -27.75
N GLU A 154 8.20 16.48 -27.45
CA GLU A 154 8.59 17.65 -28.21
C GLU A 154 10.11 17.70 -28.33
N GLY A 155 10.62 17.27 -29.48
CA GLY A 155 12.06 17.12 -29.68
C GLY A 155 12.66 16.13 -28.68
N HIS A 156 13.59 16.62 -27.85
CA HIS A 156 14.30 15.83 -26.84
C HIS A 156 13.67 15.85 -25.45
N TYR A 157 12.62 16.65 -25.25
CA TYR A 157 11.95 16.80 -23.97
C TYR A 157 10.49 16.34 -24.01
N THR A 158 9.91 16.14 -22.84
CA THR A 158 8.50 15.80 -22.69
C THR A 158 7.76 16.99 -22.11
N ARG A 159 6.66 17.43 -22.72
CA ARG A 159 5.73 18.39 -22.12
C ARG A 159 4.72 17.63 -21.27
N ALA A 160 4.65 17.94 -19.97
CA ALA A 160 3.65 17.42 -19.05
C ALA A 160 2.48 18.41 -18.97
N LYS A 161 1.29 17.92 -19.31
CA LYS A 161 0.05 18.71 -19.29
C LYS A 161 -0.71 18.47 -17.99
N ARG A 162 -1.04 19.56 -17.30
CA ARG A 162 -2.05 19.63 -16.24
C ARG A 162 -3.36 20.15 -16.81
N ARG A 163 -4.41 20.17 -16.00
CA ARG A 163 -5.72 20.71 -16.41
C ARG A 163 -5.62 22.16 -16.91
N ASP A 164 -4.83 23.00 -16.25
CA ASP A 164 -4.79 24.45 -16.44
C ASP A 164 -3.44 24.98 -16.95
N SER A 165 -2.41 24.15 -16.96
CA SER A 165 -1.02 24.55 -17.18
C SER A 165 -0.21 23.43 -17.82
N GLU A 166 0.99 23.77 -18.31
CA GLU A 166 1.94 22.78 -18.81
C GLU A 166 3.37 23.16 -18.44
N ALA A 167 4.21 22.15 -18.30
CA ALA A 167 5.61 22.33 -17.96
C ALA A 167 6.48 21.33 -18.71
N GLN A 168 7.75 21.66 -18.89
CA GLN A 168 8.73 20.74 -19.44
C GLN A 168 9.17 19.73 -18.38
N CYS A 169 9.04 18.45 -18.67
CA CYS A 169 9.58 17.36 -17.88
C CYS A 169 10.97 16.99 -18.38
N THR A 170 11.88 16.72 -17.44
CA THR A 170 13.28 16.39 -17.74
C THR A 170 13.45 14.97 -18.29
N LEU A 171 12.48 14.08 -18.06
CA LEU A 171 12.52 12.70 -18.52
C LEU A 171 11.96 12.55 -19.93
N ALA A 172 12.56 11.65 -20.69
CA ALA A 172 12.08 11.30 -22.02
C ALA A 172 10.77 10.52 -21.94
N LEU A 173 9.92 10.71 -22.94
CA LEU A 173 8.59 10.12 -22.96
C LEU A 173 8.59 8.59 -23.00
N ALA A 174 9.60 7.99 -23.62
CA ALA A 174 9.81 6.54 -23.63
C ALA A 174 10.21 5.99 -22.25
N GLU A 175 10.94 6.78 -21.46
CA GLU A 175 11.30 6.44 -20.09
C GLU A 175 10.08 6.55 -19.18
N LEU A 176 9.33 7.64 -19.28
CA LEU A 176 8.08 7.85 -18.53
C LEU A 176 7.07 6.72 -18.79
N ALA A 177 6.95 6.24 -20.03
CA ALA A 177 6.06 5.11 -20.35
C ALA A 177 6.43 3.80 -19.63
N LYS A 178 7.69 3.63 -19.19
CA LYS A 178 8.18 2.47 -18.43
C LYS A 178 8.09 2.66 -16.92
N ARG A 179 7.99 3.91 -16.45
CA ARG A 179 8.05 4.29 -15.04
C ARG A 179 6.73 4.87 -14.52
N LEU A 180 5.66 4.79 -15.30
CA LEU A 180 4.33 5.24 -14.90
C LEU A 180 3.37 4.05 -14.87
N PRO A 181 2.35 4.06 -13.98
CA PRO A 181 1.49 2.91 -13.79
C PRO A 181 0.71 2.59 -15.08
N PRO A 182 0.92 1.41 -15.71
CA PRO A 182 0.31 1.06 -17.00
C PRO A 182 -1.22 0.93 -16.92
N GLU A 183 -1.78 0.75 -15.73
CA GLU A 183 -3.21 0.76 -15.43
C GLU A 183 -3.83 2.16 -15.48
N ARG A 184 -3.03 3.23 -15.37
CA ARG A 184 -3.48 4.63 -15.51
C ARG A 184 -3.01 5.25 -16.82
N PHE A 185 -1.78 4.97 -17.22
CA PHE A 185 -1.16 5.59 -18.39
C PHE A 185 -1.15 4.66 -19.60
N LEU A 186 -1.59 5.18 -20.75
CA LEU A 186 -1.61 4.44 -22.01
C LEU A 186 -0.89 5.20 -23.12
N ARG A 187 0.05 4.52 -23.78
CA ARG A 187 0.71 5.04 -24.98
C ARG A 187 -0.24 4.94 -26.16
N VAL A 188 -0.90 6.04 -26.52
CA VAL A 188 -1.91 6.07 -27.59
C VAL A 188 -1.33 6.52 -28.93
N HIS A 189 -0.19 7.20 -28.93
CA HIS A 189 0.51 7.65 -30.12
C HIS A 189 2.02 7.67 -29.87
N ARG A 190 2.85 7.66 -30.93
CA ARG A 190 4.31 7.74 -30.82
C ARG A 190 4.82 8.99 -30.08
N SER A 191 3.98 10.02 -29.99
CA SER A 191 4.26 11.28 -29.31
C SER A 191 3.37 11.54 -28.09
N TYR A 192 2.43 10.65 -27.74
CA TYR A 192 1.48 10.88 -26.64
C TYR A 192 1.34 9.68 -25.70
N LEU A 193 1.44 9.96 -24.40
CA LEU A 193 1.12 9.05 -23.29
C LEU A 193 0.02 9.74 -22.49
N VAL A 194 -1.16 9.14 -22.40
CA VAL A 194 -2.34 9.77 -21.77
C VAL A 194 -2.63 9.10 -20.44
N ASN A 195 -3.11 9.87 -19.47
CA ASN A 195 -3.73 9.33 -18.27
C ASN A 195 -5.21 9.08 -18.56
N LEU A 196 -5.61 7.80 -18.56
CA LEU A 196 -6.97 7.39 -18.90
C LEU A 196 -8.02 7.96 -17.95
N ARG A 197 -7.66 8.27 -16.70
CA ARG A 197 -8.58 8.89 -15.72
C ARG A 197 -9.04 10.29 -16.13
N HIS A 198 -8.28 10.94 -17.02
CA HIS A 198 -8.57 12.29 -17.51
C HIS A 198 -9.15 12.29 -18.93
N VAL A 199 -9.52 11.13 -19.49
CA VAL A 199 -10.26 11.07 -20.76
C VAL A 199 -11.73 11.38 -20.49
N GLN A 200 -12.28 12.39 -21.16
CA GLN A 200 -13.69 12.78 -21.02
C GLN A 200 -14.56 12.19 -22.12
N ALA A 201 -14.04 12.08 -23.33
CA ALA A 201 -14.77 11.55 -24.47
C ALA A 201 -13.81 10.96 -25.51
N VAL A 202 -14.38 10.14 -26.39
CA VAL A 202 -13.70 9.60 -27.56
C VAL A 202 -14.45 10.07 -28.79
N GLU A 203 -13.79 10.87 -29.62
CA GLU A 203 -14.31 11.35 -30.90
C GLU A 203 -13.74 10.51 -32.05
N ARG A 204 -14.51 10.39 -33.13
CA ARG A 204 -14.04 9.83 -34.41
C ARG A 204 -14.20 10.90 -35.49
N ARG A 205 -13.10 11.29 -36.14
CA ARG A 205 -13.08 12.27 -37.23
C ARG A 205 -12.24 11.71 -38.38
N ASP A 206 -12.78 11.67 -39.59
CA ASP A 206 -12.08 11.18 -40.79
C ASP A 206 -11.36 9.84 -40.56
N ASP A 207 -12.06 8.87 -39.94
CA ASP A 207 -11.54 7.57 -39.50
C ASP A 207 -10.37 7.59 -38.50
N GLN A 208 -10.04 8.75 -37.94
CA GLN A 208 -9.10 8.90 -36.85
C GLN A 208 -9.81 8.90 -35.49
N TRP A 209 -9.26 8.11 -34.57
CA TRP A 209 -9.67 8.10 -33.17
C TRP A 209 -8.97 9.22 -32.42
N ILE A 210 -9.75 10.01 -31.67
CA ILE A 210 -9.30 11.18 -30.94
C ILE A 210 -9.81 11.09 -29.50
N LEU A 211 -8.92 11.25 -28.53
CA LEU A 211 -9.30 11.39 -27.12
C LEU A 211 -9.49 12.86 -26.80
N VAL A 212 -10.60 13.19 -26.14
CA VAL A 212 -10.84 14.50 -25.55
C VAL A 212 -10.43 14.44 -24.09
N MET A 213 -9.43 15.25 -23.74
CA MET A 213 -8.81 15.24 -22.41
C MET A 213 -9.42 16.30 -21.50
N ASN A 214 -9.42 16.03 -20.19
CA ASN A 214 -9.89 16.92 -19.15
C ASN A 214 -8.89 18.07 -18.88
N THR A 215 -8.78 18.96 -19.85
CA THR A 215 -8.04 20.22 -19.73
C THR A 215 -8.97 21.40 -19.94
N LYS A 216 -8.52 22.59 -19.56
CA LYS A 216 -9.28 23.85 -19.72
C LYS A 216 -9.76 24.06 -21.16
N ASN A 217 -9.03 23.55 -22.14
CA ASN A 217 -9.33 23.72 -23.57
C ASN A 217 -9.88 22.45 -24.23
N ALA A 218 -10.19 21.41 -23.46
CA ALA A 218 -10.63 20.10 -23.97
C ALA A 218 -9.67 19.57 -25.06
N ASP A 219 -8.39 19.45 -24.71
CA ASP A 219 -7.34 19.11 -25.66
C ASP A 219 -7.62 17.78 -26.36
N ARG A 220 -7.33 17.73 -27.67
CA ARG A 220 -7.57 16.57 -28.52
C ARG A 220 -6.28 15.81 -28.76
N VAL A 221 -6.22 14.56 -28.31
CA VAL A 221 -5.05 13.69 -28.46
C VAL A 221 -5.34 12.62 -29.52
N PRO A 222 -4.59 12.58 -30.64
CA PRO A 222 -4.79 11.58 -31.67
C PRO A 222 -4.33 10.19 -31.18
N VAL A 223 -5.04 9.15 -31.61
CA VAL A 223 -4.70 7.75 -31.35
C VAL A 223 -4.18 7.13 -32.64
N SER A 224 -3.02 6.48 -32.58
CA SER A 224 -2.48 5.77 -33.74
C SER A 224 -3.28 4.49 -34.00
N ARG A 225 -3.44 4.11 -35.27
CA ARG A 225 -4.17 2.89 -35.69
C ARG A 225 -3.77 1.63 -34.88
N LYS A 226 -2.47 1.43 -34.66
CA LYS A 226 -1.92 0.29 -33.92
C LYS A 226 -2.31 0.22 -32.43
N ASN A 227 -2.78 1.32 -31.84
CA ASN A 227 -3.16 1.41 -30.43
C ASN A 227 -4.69 1.45 -30.22
N ILE A 228 -5.49 1.44 -31.29
CA ILE A 228 -6.96 1.49 -31.19
C ILE A 228 -7.48 0.29 -30.41
N ASP A 229 -7.10 -0.94 -30.77
CA ASP A 229 -7.59 -2.14 -30.08
C ASP A 229 -7.24 -2.15 -28.59
N ARG A 230 -6.04 -1.68 -28.26
CA ARG A 230 -5.59 -1.55 -26.86
C ARG A 230 -6.39 -0.49 -26.10
N LEU A 231 -6.71 0.63 -26.74
CA LEU A 231 -7.55 1.68 -26.15
C LEU A 231 -8.97 1.17 -25.91
N ARG A 232 -9.56 0.51 -26.91
CA ARG A 232 -10.89 -0.10 -26.87
C ARG A 232 -11.05 -1.07 -25.71
N HIS A 233 -10.09 -2.00 -25.58
CA HIS A 233 -10.06 -2.94 -24.46
C HIS A 233 -10.00 -2.24 -23.09
N ARG A 234 -9.31 -1.11 -23.00
CA ARG A 234 -9.13 -0.38 -21.73
C ARG A 234 -10.29 0.52 -21.35
N LEU A 235 -11.10 0.97 -22.31
CA LEU A 235 -12.25 1.84 -22.09
C LEU A 235 -13.60 1.15 -22.33
N ALA A 236 -13.59 -0.13 -22.71
CA ALA A 236 -14.77 -0.93 -23.06
C ALA A 236 -15.65 -0.29 -24.17
N ILE A 237 -15.01 0.21 -25.24
CA ILE A 237 -15.64 0.83 -26.43
C ILE A 237 -15.23 0.13 -27.72
#